data_AF-A0A2U2RID9-F1
#
_entry.id   AF-A0A2U2RID9-F1
#
_cell.length_a   1.000
_cell.length_b   1.000
_cell.length_c   1.000
_cell.angle_alpha   90.00
_cell.angle_beta   90.00
_cell.angle_gamma   90.00
#
_symmetry.space_group_name_H-M   'P 1'
#
loop_
_entity.id
_entity.type
_entity.pdbx_description
1 polymer ?
#
loop_
_entity_poly.entity_id
_entity_poly.type
_entity_poly.pdbx_seq_one_letter_code
_entity_poly.pdbx_strand_id
1 'polypeptide(L)'
;MLEVAHRDADREVLLVERAGDVVVRVRALSDRESQRLHLVAGLLTELNEIPVRAAPRLLDAGGGGLLLERSVPLRSGSGRRRAEAHRASPSSAERRALVTAREDLDALVDALHGRGWGVGLAPGGGLGTRRDGSVVLADLRGLAPGPAGRERLADQHWVDSVLEDQDRTLRRRIDQGPAAGPRSEADGPRPAGSARADPEPLGRGILGPESIDHRHRAAPSARPRSRNGERSLAGRRRGGHPPVPRRLALVLAGGLLVLAGGATALAMGSEHRAAEAPHPGTATGADHGTGPGATRETRSGTSAGPRGAVPRSDPAGVEASITDPREFAQELATMRHGYVTGAGEESAALPGSPAADQDDQVRDAYADAQVAGEGPQVTGAVLEKIDDEEGTARLRVSSEQGELRVRMPDGVVRVRAAHPAAEIRLELERGDDGAWRVREVDPV
;
A
#
# COMPACT_ATOMS: atom_id res chain seq x y z
N MET A 1 -0.79 30.50 26.61
CA MET A 1 -2.27 30.43 26.79
C MET A 1 -2.79 29.10 26.22
N LEU A 2 -3.86 28.51 26.79
CA LEU A 2 -4.52 27.30 26.27
C LEU A 2 -5.95 27.67 25.85
N GLU A 3 -6.25 27.64 24.55
CA GLU A 3 -7.59 27.88 24.02
C GLU A 3 -8.14 26.59 23.40
N VAL A 4 -9.35 26.19 23.80
CA VAL A 4 -10.00 25.00 23.21
C VAL A 4 -10.57 25.39 21.85
N ALA A 5 -9.94 24.91 20.77
CA ALA A 5 -10.42 25.14 19.41
C ALA A 5 -11.58 24.20 19.04
N HIS A 6 -11.52 22.96 19.52
CA HIS A 6 -12.56 21.97 19.28
C HIS A 6 -12.51 20.88 20.35
N ARG A 7 -13.67 20.33 20.71
CA ARG A 7 -13.78 19.18 21.60
C ARG A 7 -14.98 18.34 21.19
N ASP A 8 -14.78 17.04 21.10
CA ASP A 8 -15.83 16.05 20.88
C ASP A 8 -15.74 14.97 21.99
N ALA A 9 -16.44 13.84 21.81
CA ALA A 9 -16.48 12.77 22.81
C ALA A 9 -15.14 12.03 22.96
N ASP A 10 -14.34 11.98 21.89
CA ASP A 10 -13.15 11.14 21.78
C ASP A 10 -11.85 11.94 21.82
N ARG A 11 -11.90 13.26 21.58
CA ARG A 11 -10.71 14.11 21.54
C ARG A 11 -10.97 15.58 21.84
N GLU A 12 -9.88 16.27 22.14
CA GLU A 12 -9.81 17.71 22.34
C GLU A 12 -8.65 18.29 21.51
N VAL A 13 -8.94 19.37 20.77
CA VAL A 13 -7.98 20.14 19.99
C VAL A 13 -7.79 21.50 20.67
N LEU A 14 -6.56 21.75 21.09
CA LEU A 14 -6.17 22.95 21.83
C LEU A 14 -5.19 23.78 20.99
N LEU A 15 -5.33 25.10 21.03
CA LEU A 15 -4.28 26.02 20.62
C LEU A 15 -3.39 26.29 21.84
N VAL A 16 -2.11 26.00 21.69
CA VAL A 16 -1.10 26.13 22.74
C VAL A 16 -0.01 27.06 22.26
N GLU A 17 0.50 27.89 23.15
CA GLU A 17 1.68 28.70 22.88
C GLU A 17 2.96 27.96 23.31
N ARG A 18 3.91 27.79 22.40
CA ARG A 18 5.21 27.14 22.64
C ARG A 18 6.31 28.00 22.00
N ALA A 19 7.27 28.46 22.80
CA ALA A 19 8.40 29.28 22.35
C ALA A 19 7.99 30.53 21.53
N GLY A 20 6.84 31.15 21.86
CA GLY A 20 6.32 32.33 21.16
C GLY A 20 5.50 32.05 19.90
N ASP A 21 5.37 30.77 19.51
CA ASP A 21 4.50 30.36 18.41
C ASP A 21 3.25 29.64 18.92
N VAL A 22 2.15 29.80 18.19
CA VAL A 22 0.91 29.04 18.44
C VAL A 22 0.98 27.75 17.66
N VAL A 23 0.80 26.63 18.36
CA VAL A 23 0.78 25.26 17.85
C VAL A 23 -0.54 24.58 18.18
N VAL A 24 -0.87 23.50 17.47
CA VAL A 24 -2.09 22.73 17.69
C VAL A 24 -1.76 21.49 18.51
N ARG A 25 -2.43 21.29 19.64
CA ARG A 25 -2.36 20.06 20.42
C ARG A 25 -3.62 19.24 20.22
N VAL A 26 -3.48 17.98 19.82
CA VAL A 26 -4.59 17.02 19.71
C VAL A 26 -4.44 15.98 20.82
N ARG A 27 -5.39 15.96 21.75
CA ARG A 27 -5.40 15.04 22.89
C ARG A 27 -6.55 14.06 22.77
N ALA A 28 -6.29 12.76 22.95
CA ALA A 28 -7.34 11.77 23.08
C ALA A 28 -8.06 11.88 24.43
N LEU A 29 -9.37 11.69 24.41
CA LEU A 29 -10.24 11.57 25.59
C LEU A 29 -10.73 10.14 25.80
N SER A 30 -10.55 9.25 24.81
CA SER A 30 -10.85 7.82 24.88
C SER A 30 -9.64 6.96 24.54
N ASP A 31 -9.61 5.72 25.04
CA ASP A 31 -8.51 4.77 24.78
C ASP A 31 -8.39 4.42 23.30
N ARG A 32 -9.53 4.30 22.62
CA ARG A 32 -9.59 4.07 21.17
C ARG A 32 -8.91 5.20 20.40
N GLU A 33 -9.21 6.45 20.73
CA GLU A 33 -8.57 7.59 20.07
C GLU A 33 -7.10 7.71 20.48
N SER A 34 -6.73 7.30 21.70
CA SER A 34 -5.32 7.25 22.12
C SER A 34 -4.50 6.28 21.25
N GLN A 35 -5.02 5.08 21.02
CA GLN A 35 -4.40 4.10 20.11
C GLN A 35 -4.33 4.65 18.68
N ARG A 36 -5.40 5.28 18.19
CA ARG A 36 -5.42 5.90 16.86
C ARG A 36 -4.38 7.01 16.72
N LEU A 37 -4.30 7.92 17.69
CA LEU A 37 -3.31 9.00 17.68
C LEU A 37 -1.88 8.45 17.77
N HIS A 38 -1.65 7.33 18.44
CA HIS A 38 -0.34 6.68 18.45
C HIS A 38 0.07 6.20 17.04
N LEU A 39 -0.85 5.56 16.30
CA LEU A 39 -0.59 5.17 14.91
C LEU A 39 -0.38 6.38 14.00
N VAL A 40 -1.20 7.44 14.16
CA VAL A 40 -1.04 8.70 13.42
C VAL A 40 0.28 9.39 13.75
N ALA A 41 0.77 9.30 14.98
CA ALA A 41 2.09 9.84 15.36
C ALA A 41 3.22 9.17 14.57
N GLY A 42 3.18 7.84 14.43
CA GLY A 42 4.13 7.08 13.64
C GLY A 42 4.14 7.54 12.18
N LEU A 43 2.95 7.59 11.56
CA LEU A 43 2.79 8.09 10.19
C LEU A 43 3.36 9.51 10.00
N LEU A 44 2.98 10.45 10.88
CA LEU A 44 3.44 11.84 10.73
C LEU A 44 4.94 11.99 10.99
N THR A 45 5.54 11.12 11.80
CA THR A 45 6.99 11.07 11.97
C THR A 45 7.67 10.68 10.66
N GLU A 46 7.18 9.65 9.98
CA GLU A 46 7.71 9.25 8.67
C GLU A 46 7.48 10.31 7.59
N LEU A 47 6.30 10.95 7.58
CA LEU A 47 6.01 12.01 6.61
C LEU A 47 6.86 13.27 6.82
N ASN A 48 7.28 13.56 8.06
CA ASN A 48 8.18 14.67 8.36
C ASN A 48 9.58 14.48 7.76
N GLU A 49 10.01 13.24 7.50
CA GLU A 49 11.33 12.94 6.92
C GLU A 49 11.38 13.16 5.40
N ILE A 50 10.20 13.29 4.76
CA ILE A 50 10.05 13.47 3.32
C ILE A 50 9.51 14.87 3.02
N PRO A 51 9.89 15.52 1.91
CA PRO A 51 9.39 16.84 1.54
C PRO A 51 7.93 16.82 1.02
N VAL A 52 6.97 16.29 1.78
CA VAL A 52 5.54 16.35 1.45
C VAL A 52 4.94 17.63 2.02
N ARG A 53 4.78 18.66 1.18
CA ARG A 53 4.33 19.97 1.64
C ARG A 53 2.94 19.96 2.25
N ALA A 54 1.99 19.22 1.70
CA ALA A 54 0.63 19.20 2.24
C ALA A 54 0.48 18.36 3.53
N ALA A 55 1.52 17.65 3.97
CA ALA A 55 1.50 16.93 5.25
C ALA A 55 1.64 17.90 6.44
N PRO A 56 0.85 17.75 7.52
CA PRO A 56 1.01 18.55 8.71
C PRO A 56 2.28 18.15 9.45
N ARG A 57 3.08 19.14 9.84
CA ARG A 57 4.31 18.88 10.58
C ARG A 57 4.03 18.47 12.02
N LEU A 58 4.48 17.27 12.38
CA LEU A 58 4.51 16.82 13.77
C LEU A 58 5.72 17.46 14.47
N LEU A 59 5.46 18.22 15.54
CA LEU A 59 6.48 18.87 16.35
C LEU A 59 6.89 18.02 17.54
N ASP A 60 5.96 17.23 18.07
CA ASP A 60 6.14 16.42 19.27
C ASP A 60 5.04 15.35 19.36
N ALA A 61 5.39 14.16 19.83
CA ALA A 61 4.44 13.09 20.14
C ALA A 61 4.80 12.51 21.51
N GLY A 62 3.87 12.54 22.45
CA GLY A 62 4.10 12.03 23.81
C GLY A 62 2.82 11.86 24.62
N GLY A 63 2.94 11.64 25.93
CA GLY A 63 1.82 11.32 26.84
C GLY A 63 0.72 12.39 26.95
N GLY A 64 0.88 13.55 26.31
CA GLY A 64 -0.13 14.61 26.21
C GLY A 64 -0.90 14.66 24.87
N GLY A 65 -0.63 13.73 23.94
CA GLY A 65 -1.18 13.71 22.58
C GLY A 65 -0.19 14.21 21.52
N LEU A 66 -0.72 14.61 20.36
CA LEU A 66 0.08 15.11 19.23
C LEU A 66 0.24 16.62 19.32
N LEU A 67 1.44 17.13 19.03
CA LEU A 67 1.68 18.55 18.85
C LEU A 67 2.03 18.81 17.39
N LEU A 68 1.23 19.63 16.72
CA LEU A 68 1.30 19.90 15.30
C LEU A 68 1.57 21.39 15.06
N GLU A 69 2.15 21.70 13.90
CA GLU A 69 2.19 23.07 13.40
C GLU A 69 0.77 23.67 13.29
N ARG A 70 0.69 25.00 13.36
CA ARG A 70 -0.60 25.69 13.22
C ARG A 70 -0.98 25.88 11.76
N SER A 71 -2.20 25.47 11.45
CA SER A 71 -2.90 25.80 10.21
C SER A 71 -4.21 26.55 10.50
N VAL A 72 -4.63 27.42 9.60
CA VAL A 72 -5.96 28.04 9.63
C VAL A 72 -6.92 27.16 8.81
N PRO A 73 -7.99 26.58 9.39
CA PRO A 73 -8.90 25.74 8.64
C PRO A 73 -9.49 26.46 7.43
N LEU A 74 -9.37 25.85 6.26
CA LEU A 74 -10.04 26.30 5.05
C LEU A 74 -11.49 25.87 5.13
N ARG A 75 -12.39 26.85 5.22
CA ARG A 75 -13.82 26.61 5.06
C ARG A 75 -14.16 26.82 3.60
N SER A 76 -14.69 25.79 2.97
CA SER A 76 -15.44 25.92 1.73
C SER A 76 -16.64 26.85 1.99
N GLY A 77 -16.48 28.13 1.67
CA GLY A 77 -17.54 29.12 1.77
C GLY A 77 -18.76 28.74 0.91
N SER A 78 -19.92 28.54 1.51
CA SER A 78 -21.16 28.42 0.73
C SER A 78 -21.80 29.80 0.55
N GLY A 79 -22.11 30.24 -0.69
CA GLY A 79 -22.90 31.47 -0.88
C GLY A 79 -22.92 32.10 -2.28
N ARG A 80 -23.89 33.02 -2.50
CA ARG A 80 -24.14 33.72 -3.78
C ARG A 80 -22.93 34.47 -4.34
N ARG A 81 -22.10 35.08 -3.49
CA ARG A 81 -20.87 35.79 -3.93
C ARG A 81 -19.83 34.84 -4.54
N ARG A 82 -19.83 33.57 -4.11
CA ARG A 82 -18.92 32.54 -4.61
C ARG A 82 -19.38 31.95 -5.95
N ALA A 83 -20.69 31.89 -6.18
CA ALA A 83 -21.26 31.54 -7.49
C ALA A 83 -20.91 32.59 -8.57
N GLU A 84 -20.76 33.85 -8.18
CA GLU A 84 -20.32 34.94 -9.06
C GLU A 84 -18.80 34.89 -9.30
N ALA A 85 -18.00 34.59 -8.27
CA ALA A 85 -16.56 34.34 -8.40
C ALA A 85 -16.25 33.11 -9.29
N HIS A 86 -17.05 32.04 -9.21
CA HIS A 86 -16.95 30.86 -10.10
C HIS A 86 -17.19 31.19 -11.58
N ARG A 87 -17.89 32.29 -11.89
CA ARG A 87 -18.10 32.74 -13.28
C ARG A 87 -16.92 33.57 -13.79
N ALA A 88 -16.12 34.15 -12.91
CA ALA A 88 -14.91 34.85 -13.28
C ALA A 88 -13.76 33.85 -13.53
N SER A 89 -12.97 34.08 -14.57
CA SER A 89 -11.74 33.30 -14.76
C SER A 89 -10.72 33.68 -13.69
N PRO A 90 -10.12 32.72 -12.97
CA PRO A 90 -9.12 32.99 -11.95
C PRO A 90 -7.90 33.67 -12.55
N SER A 91 -7.29 34.53 -11.76
CA SER A 91 -6.08 35.24 -12.15
C SER A 91 -4.94 34.25 -12.48
N SER A 92 -3.90 34.69 -13.19
CA SER A 92 -2.73 33.82 -13.45
C SER A 92 -2.00 33.40 -12.17
N ALA A 93 -2.00 34.27 -11.14
CA ALA A 93 -1.43 33.95 -9.83
C ALA A 93 -2.24 32.88 -9.10
N GLU A 94 -3.57 33.04 -9.08
CA GLU A 94 -4.49 32.07 -8.47
C GLU A 94 -4.45 30.71 -9.19
N ARG A 95 -4.36 30.70 -10.52
CA ARG A 95 -4.17 29.47 -11.29
C ARG A 95 -2.89 28.73 -10.92
N ARG A 96 -1.77 29.45 -10.76
CA ARG A 96 -0.50 28.82 -10.32
C ARG A 96 -0.61 28.27 -8.90
N ALA A 97 -1.23 29.03 -7.98
CA ALA A 97 -1.44 28.56 -6.61
C ALA A 97 -2.30 27.29 -6.56
N LEU A 98 -3.36 27.19 -7.36
CA LEU A 98 -4.19 25.99 -7.46
C LEU A 98 -3.44 24.79 -8.03
N VAL A 99 -2.60 24.99 -9.06
CA VAL A 99 -1.77 23.92 -9.62
C VAL A 99 -0.78 23.42 -8.57
N THR A 100 -0.08 24.32 -7.87
CA THR A 100 0.84 23.92 -6.79
C THR A 100 0.11 23.23 -5.65
N ALA A 101 -1.06 23.72 -5.24
CA ALA A 101 -1.87 23.06 -4.22
C ALA A 101 -2.32 21.66 -4.65
N ARG A 102 -2.65 21.48 -5.94
CA ARG A 102 -2.97 20.16 -6.49
C ARG A 102 -1.78 19.22 -6.43
N GLU A 103 -0.62 19.66 -6.92
CA GLU A 103 0.62 18.88 -6.90
C GLU A 103 1.00 18.48 -5.46
N ASP A 104 0.89 19.40 -4.51
CA ASP A 104 1.19 19.13 -3.09
C ASP A 104 0.20 18.13 -2.46
N LEU A 105 -1.09 18.21 -2.82
CA LEU A 105 -2.12 17.28 -2.33
C LEU A 105 -2.01 15.89 -2.98
N ASP A 106 -1.74 15.82 -4.29
CA ASP A 106 -1.51 14.55 -4.98
C ASP A 106 -0.26 13.86 -4.40
N ALA A 107 0.82 14.61 -4.13
CA ALA A 107 2.01 14.10 -3.45
C ALA A 107 1.72 13.59 -2.04
N LEU A 108 0.82 14.25 -1.29
CA LEU A 108 0.36 13.76 0.01
C LEU A 108 -0.42 12.46 -0.11
N VAL A 109 -1.40 12.39 -1.02
CA VAL A 109 -2.22 11.19 -1.26
C VAL A 109 -1.34 10.02 -1.66
N ASP A 110 -0.38 10.23 -2.57
CA ASP A 110 0.58 9.21 -2.97
C ASP A 110 1.48 8.78 -1.80
N ALA A 111 1.96 9.71 -0.97
CA ALA A 111 2.78 9.39 0.19
C ALA A 111 2.02 8.63 1.29
N LEU A 112 0.72 8.90 1.46
CA LEU A 112 -0.17 8.19 2.38
C LEU A 112 -0.44 6.77 1.88
N HIS A 113 -0.85 6.62 0.61
CA HIS A 113 -1.13 5.30 0.05
C HIS A 113 0.12 4.43 -0.05
N GLY A 114 1.28 5.00 -0.36
CA GLY A 114 2.56 4.29 -0.32
C GLY A 114 2.92 3.74 1.07
N ARG A 115 2.20 4.16 2.12
CA ARG A 115 2.32 3.67 3.50
C ARG A 115 1.11 2.86 3.97
N GLY A 116 0.15 2.58 3.09
CA GLY A 116 -1.09 1.89 3.45
C GLY A 116 -2.08 2.75 4.24
N TRP A 117 -2.05 4.07 4.08
CA TRP A 117 -3.00 5.00 4.69
C TRP A 117 -3.88 5.67 3.64
N GLY A 118 -5.14 5.91 4.00
CA GLY A 118 -6.08 6.74 3.25
C GLY A 118 -6.37 8.06 3.96
N VAL A 119 -6.83 9.07 3.22
CA VAL A 119 -7.25 10.36 3.78
C VAL A 119 -8.58 10.22 4.51
N GLY A 120 -9.55 9.49 3.95
CA GLY A 120 -10.79 9.09 4.61
C GLY A 120 -11.69 10.25 5.06
N LEU A 121 -11.52 11.45 4.49
CA LEU A 121 -12.29 12.63 4.81
C LEU A 121 -13.49 12.81 3.89
N ALA A 122 -14.56 13.42 4.42
CA ALA A 122 -15.69 13.82 3.61
C ALA A 122 -15.30 14.92 2.60
N PRO A 123 -15.96 14.97 1.42
CA PRO A 123 -15.71 16.00 0.40
C PRO A 123 -15.80 17.43 0.96
N GLY A 124 -14.90 18.30 0.50
CA GLY A 124 -14.93 19.74 0.76
C GLY A 124 -14.43 20.18 2.14
N GLY A 125 -13.87 19.27 2.95
CA GLY A 125 -13.39 19.54 4.30
C GLY A 125 -11.98 19.07 4.59
N GLY A 126 -11.46 19.51 5.75
CA GLY A 126 -10.24 18.98 6.37
C GLY A 126 -8.92 19.58 5.90
N LEU A 127 -8.93 20.58 5.02
CA LEU A 127 -7.75 21.37 4.69
C LEU A 127 -7.60 22.59 5.61
N GLY A 128 -6.37 23.07 5.71
CA GLY A 128 -6.01 24.35 6.27
C GLY A 128 -4.94 25.06 5.43
N THR A 129 -4.66 26.31 5.77
CA THR A 129 -3.55 27.09 5.22
C THR A 129 -2.48 27.34 6.26
N ARG A 130 -1.23 27.25 5.84
CA ARG A 130 -0.08 27.74 6.60
C ARG A 130 0.06 29.26 6.44
N ARG A 131 0.96 29.84 7.25
CA ARG A 131 1.30 31.27 7.19
C ARG A 131 1.88 31.71 5.84
N ASP A 132 2.55 30.79 5.12
CA ASP A 132 3.11 31.03 3.79
C ASP A 132 2.07 30.88 2.65
N GLY A 133 0.82 30.54 2.99
CA GLY A 133 -0.26 30.31 2.02
C GLY A 133 -0.29 28.90 1.43
N SER A 134 0.64 28.01 1.81
CA SER A 134 0.59 26.60 1.40
C SER A 134 -0.59 25.88 2.05
N VAL A 135 -1.12 24.89 1.34
CA VAL A 135 -2.22 24.05 1.78
C VAL A 135 -1.67 22.90 2.60
N VAL A 136 -2.37 22.53 3.67
CA VAL A 136 -2.01 21.42 4.56
C VAL A 136 -3.25 20.66 5.00
N LEU A 137 -3.13 19.35 5.19
CA LEU A 137 -4.17 18.53 5.82
C LEU A 137 -4.30 18.90 7.30
N ALA A 138 -5.40 19.54 7.68
CA ALA A 138 -5.65 20.04 9.02
C ALA A 138 -6.51 19.09 9.87
N ASP A 139 -7.37 18.28 9.25
CA ASP A 139 -8.21 17.31 9.95
C ASP A 139 -7.67 15.89 9.81
N LEU A 140 -7.18 15.35 10.92
CA LEU A 140 -6.61 14.00 10.98
C LEU A 140 -7.65 12.90 11.26
N ARG A 141 -8.96 13.21 11.37
CA ARG A 141 -9.98 12.19 11.70
C ARG A 141 -10.12 11.10 10.66
N GLY A 142 -10.04 11.50 9.39
CA GLY A 142 -10.23 10.58 8.28
C GLY A 142 -9.07 9.62 8.11
N LEU A 143 -7.88 9.98 8.63
CA LEU A 143 -6.69 9.15 8.50
C LEU A 143 -6.92 7.79 9.14
N ALA A 144 -6.87 6.76 8.31
CA ALA A 144 -7.03 5.38 8.70
C ALA A 144 -6.07 4.50 7.88
N PRO A 145 -5.55 3.41 8.48
CA PRO A 145 -4.93 2.35 7.72
C PRO A 145 -5.98 1.69 6.83
N GLY A 146 -5.69 1.50 5.55
CA GLY A 146 -6.66 0.96 4.61
C GLY A 146 -6.08 0.58 3.24
N PRO A 147 -6.71 -0.38 2.52
CA PRO A 147 -6.19 -0.88 1.27
C PRO A 147 -6.30 0.15 0.14
N ALA A 148 -5.20 0.31 -0.59
CA ALA A 148 -4.94 1.43 -1.52
C ALA A 148 -5.91 1.57 -2.71
N GLY A 149 -6.73 0.58 -3.05
CA GLY A 149 -7.48 0.57 -4.31
C GLY A 149 -8.72 1.49 -4.34
N ARG A 150 -9.75 1.17 -3.54
CA ARG A 150 -11.01 1.92 -3.53
C ARG A 150 -10.90 3.26 -2.81
N GLU A 151 -10.02 3.31 -1.81
CA GLU A 151 -9.75 4.52 -1.03
C GLU A 151 -9.05 5.58 -1.87
N ARG A 152 -8.15 5.21 -2.77
CA ARG A 152 -7.47 6.17 -3.65
C ARG A 152 -8.40 6.91 -4.60
N LEU A 153 -9.44 6.26 -5.10
CA LEU A 153 -10.46 6.95 -5.90
C LEU A 153 -11.27 7.93 -5.04
N ALA A 154 -11.63 7.54 -3.81
CA ALA A 154 -12.34 8.41 -2.88
C ALA A 154 -11.47 9.62 -2.46
N ASP A 155 -10.18 9.39 -2.23
CA ASP A 155 -9.22 10.43 -1.87
C ASP A 155 -8.95 11.36 -3.06
N GLN A 156 -8.90 10.85 -4.29
CA GLN A 156 -8.85 11.68 -5.49
C GLN A 156 -10.10 12.57 -5.64
N HIS A 157 -11.29 12.00 -5.39
CA HIS A 157 -12.53 12.75 -5.38
C HIS A 157 -12.57 13.80 -4.26
N TRP A 158 -11.96 13.52 -3.11
CA TRP A 158 -11.76 14.47 -2.04
C TRP A 158 -10.85 15.63 -2.50
N VAL A 159 -9.70 15.35 -3.14
CA VAL A 159 -8.81 16.39 -3.71
C VAL A 159 -9.56 17.28 -4.69
N ASP A 160 -10.31 16.68 -5.62
CA ASP A 160 -11.12 17.44 -6.58
C ASP A 160 -12.17 18.31 -5.88
N SER A 161 -12.77 17.79 -4.80
CA SER A 161 -13.78 18.50 -4.03
C SER A 161 -13.22 19.70 -3.28
N VAL A 162 -12.09 19.52 -2.59
CA VAL A 162 -11.49 20.58 -1.76
C VAL A 162 -10.86 21.69 -2.60
N LEU A 163 -10.45 21.38 -3.84
CA LEU A 163 -9.99 22.37 -4.82
C LEU A 163 -11.12 22.96 -5.68
N GLU A 164 -12.37 22.49 -5.48
CA GLU A 164 -13.55 22.91 -6.26
C GLU A 164 -13.36 22.70 -7.78
N ASP A 165 -12.58 21.69 -8.16
CA ASP A 165 -12.19 21.40 -9.56
C ASP A 165 -13.11 20.36 -10.23
N GLN A 166 -14.06 19.80 -9.48
CA GLN A 166 -15.03 18.81 -9.99
C GLN A 166 -15.82 19.33 -11.21
N ASP A 167 -16.22 20.60 -11.20
CA ASP A 167 -16.99 21.19 -12.31
C ASP A 167 -16.12 21.56 -13.53
N ARG A 168 -14.80 21.66 -13.35
CA ARG A 168 -13.87 22.08 -14.40
C ARG A 168 -13.31 20.93 -15.19
N THR A 169 -12.99 19.83 -14.54
CA THR A 169 -12.55 18.60 -15.21
C THR A 169 -13.68 17.98 -16.05
N LEU A 170 -14.93 18.08 -15.59
CA LEU A 170 -16.11 17.67 -16.37
C LEU A 170 -16.34 18.57 -17.60
N ARG A 171 -16.26 19.90 -17.45
CA ARG A 171 -16.34 20.82 -18.60
C ARG A 171 -15.20 20.60 -19.58
N ARG A 172 -13.97 20.41 -19.10
CA ARG A 172 -12.82 20.15 -19.95
C ARG A 172 -12.95 18.82 -20.69
N ARG A 173 -13.59 17.78 -20.14
CA ARG A 173 -13.89 16.53 -20.86
C ARG A 173 -14.98 16.69 -21.91
N ILE A 174 -15.98 17.53 -21.65
CA ILE A 174 -17.04 17.85 -22.63
C ILE A 174 -16.46 18.72 -23.76
N ASP A 175 -15.57 19.66 -23.42
CA ASP A 175 -14.90 20.55 -24.36
C ASP A 175 -13.69 19.89 -25.07
N GLN A 176 -13.15 18.79 -24.52
CA GLN A 176 -12.14 17.90 -25.14
C GLN A 176 -12.76 16.67 -25.79
N GLY A 177 -14.07 16.67 -26.04
CA GLY A 177 -14.61 15.96 -27.20
C GLY A 177 -13.86 16.42 -28.46
N PRO A 178 -13.66 15.54 -29.46
CA PRO A 178 -12.66 15.74 -30.51
C PRO A 178 -12.80 17.12 -31.15
N ALA A 179 -11.73 17.93 -31.06
CA ALA A 179 -11.68 19.25 -31.68
C ALA A 179 -11.80 19.12 -33.21
N ALA A 180 -12.99 19.46 -33.69
CA ALA A 180 -13.34 20.12 -34.95
C ALA A 180 -12.64 19.67 -36.25
N GLY A 181 -13.40 19.03 -37.13
CA GLY A 181 -13.21 19.22 -38.57
C GLY A 181 -13.42 20.69 -38.97
N PRO A 182 -12.82 21.15 -40.08
CA PRO A 182 -12.81 22.56 -40.45
C PRO A 182 -14.22 23.07 -40.75
N ARG A 183 -14.58 24.20 -40.14
CA ARG A 183 -15.77 24.98 -40.49
C ARG A 183 -15.56 25.56 -41.89
N SER A 184 -16.32 25.07 -42.86
CA SER A 184 -16.49 25.75 -44.13
C SER A 184 -17.48 26.89 -43.94
N GLU A 185 -17.03 28.11 -44.23
CA GLU A 185 -17.88 29.24 -44.55
C GLU A 185 -18.88 28.84 -45.65
N ALA A 186 -20.16 29.12 -45.43
CA ALA A 186 -21.13 29.33 -46.49
C ALA A 186 -22.25 30.23 -45.95
N ASP A 187 -22.28 31.44 -46.53
CA ASP A 187 -23.36 32.43 -46.49
C ASP A 187 -24.77 31.84 -46.63
N GLY A 188 -25.75 32.43 -45.95
CA GLY A 188 -27.17 32.32 -46.33
C GLY A 188 -28.18 32.70 -45.24
N PRO A 189 -29.31 33.38 -45.56
CA PRO A 189 -29.85 34.43 -44.71
C PRO A 189 -30.96 34.02 -43.73
N ARG A 190 -31.04 34.84 -42.67
CA ARG A 190 -32.17 35.01 -41.72
C ARG A 190 -33.54 35.07 -42.39
N PRO A 191 -34.58 34.56 -41.71
CA PRO A 191 -35.84 35.27 -41.62
C PRO A 191 -36.17 35.71 -40.19
N ALA A 192 -36.87 36.84 -40.14
CA ALA A 192 -37.35 37.55 -38.97
C ALA A 192 -38.78 37.11 -38.57
N GLY A 193 -39.20 37.52 -37.37
CA GLY A 193 -40.61 37.54 -36.93
C GLY A 193 -40.85 36.61 -35.75
N SER A 194 -41.05 37.14 -34.54
CA SER A 194 -42.39 37.55 -34.02
C SER A 194 -43.16 36.33 -33.53
N ALA A 195 -43.80 36.26 -32.37
CA ALA A 195 -43.90 37.06 -31.16
C ALA A 195 -44.74 36.18 -30.20
N ARG A 196 -44.58 36.40 -28.88
CA ARG A 196 -45.53 36.14 -27.78
C ARG A 196 -46.78 35.26 -28.04
N ALA A 197 -46.96 34.25 -27.20
CA ALA A 197 -48.00 34.23 -26.15
C ALA A 197 -47.94 32.92 -25.33
N ASP A 198 -47.72 33.04 -24.02
CA ASP A 198 -48.32 32.13 -23.00
C ASP A 198 -49.79 32.56 -22.80
N PRO A 199 -50.73 31.76 -22.20
CA PRO A 199 -50.50 30.70 -21.21
C PRO A 199 -51.34 29.40 -21.33
N GLU A 200 -50.91 28.36 -20.58
CA GLU A 200 -51.65 27.40 -19.70
C GLU A 200 -53.21 27.48 -19.63
N PRO A 201 -54.00 26.44 -19.22
CA PRO A 201 -53.63 25.25 -18.42
C PRO A 201 -54.47 23.94 -18.64
N LEU A 202 -54.25 22.95 -17.77
CA LEU A 202 -55.16 21.86 -17.29
C LEU A 202 -55.56 20.70 -18.23
N GLY A 203 -55.32 19.47 -17.75
CA GLY A 203 -56.15 18.33 -18.19
C GLY A 203 -55.64 16.93 -17.86
N ARG A 204 -55.89 16.49 -16.61
CA ARG A 204 -56.20 15.11 -16.15
C ARG A 204 -55.95 13.93 -17.11
N GLY A 205 -55.45 12.83 -16.50
CA GLY A 205 -56.24 11.59 -16.53
C GLY A 205 -55.53 10.31 -16.97
N ILE A 206 -54.90 9.63 -16.01
CA ILE A 206 -55.18 8.25 -15.56
C ILE A 206 -55.58 7.19 -16.62
N LEU A 207 -54.88 6.04 -16.51
CA LEU A 207 -55.22 4.64 -16.91
C LEU A 207 -54.44 4.08 -18.11
N GLY A 208 -53.65 3.03 -17.85
CA GLY A 208 -53.24 2.02 -18.85
C GLY A 208 -54.42 1.11 -19.21
N PRO A 209 -54.25 -0.19 -19.52
CA PRO A 209 -53.06 -0.99 -19.83
C PRO A 209 -53.23 -1.78 -21.16
N GLU A 210 -52.29 -2.68 -21.46
CA GLU A 210 -52.42 -3.83 -22.39
C GLU A 210 -52.69 -3.49 -23.87
N SER A 211 -52.32 -4.27 -24.85
CA SER A 211 -51.40 -5.39 -25.12
C SER A 211 -51.35 -5.42 -26.65
N ILE A 212 -50.39 -6.12 -27.26
CA ILE A 212 -50.63 -7.01 -28.40
C ILE A 212 -49.26 -7.54 -28.85
N ASP A 213 -49.17 -8.86 -28.73
CA ASP A 213 -48.35 -9.80 -29.49
C ASP A 213 -47.90 -9.30 -30.87
N HIS A 214 -46.68 -9.64 -31.27
CA HIS A 214 -46.53 -10.71 -32.26
C HIS A 214 -45.08 -11.20 -32.35
N ARG A 215 -45.01 -12.52 -32.25
CA ARG A 215 -43.88 -13.42 -32.38
C ARG A 215 -43.28 -13.39 -33.80
N HIS A 216 -42.13 -14.06 -33.89
CA HIS A 216 -41.53 -14.72 -35.06
C HIS A 216 -40.68 -13.82 -35.99
N ARG A 217 -39.56 -14.25 -36.55
CA ARG A 217 -38.74 -15.48 -36.47
C ARG A 217 -37.55 -15.30 -37.44
N ALA A 218 -36.37 -15.71 -36.99
CA ALA A 218 -35.22 -16.28 -37.71
C ALA A 218 -34.66 -15.65 -39.02
N ALA A 219 -33.43 -15.14 -38.89
CA ALA A 219 -32.17 -15.65 -39.50
C ALA A 219 -31.98 -15.55 -41.05
N PRO A 220 -30.84 -16.01 -41.62
CA PRO A 220 -29.64 -15.19 -41.89
C PRO A 220 -29.22 -15.19 -43.39
N SER A 221 -28.31 -14.31 -43.80
CA SER A 221 -27.58 -14.43 -45.08
C SER A 221 -26.20 -13.72 -44.97
N ALA A 222 -25.10 -14.46 -45.03
CA ALA A 222 -24.35 -14.90 -46.21
C ALA A 222 -23.45 -13.81 -46.84
N ARG A 223 -22.13 -14.06 -46.80
CA ARG A 223 -21.02 -13.32 -47.45
C ARG A 223 -21.15 -13.34 -48.99
N PRO A 224 -20.39 -12.52 -49.75
CA PRO A 224 -19.08 -13.01 -50.25
C PRO A 224 -17.96 -11.96 -50.53
N ARG A 225 -16.71 -12.42 -50.32
CA ARG A 225 -15.48 -12.38 -51.17
C ARG A 225 -14.92 -11.04 -51.75
N SER A 226 -13.60 -10.83 -51.55
CA SER A 226 -12.50 -10.86 -52.56
C SER A 226 -12.02 -9.44 -52.95
N ARG A 227 -10.75 -9.07 -53.21
CA ARG A 227 -9.45 -9.75 -53.45
C ARG A 227 -8.31 -8.70 -53.43
N ASN A 228 -7.10 -9.18 -53.13
CA ASN A 228 -5.79 -8.89 -53.73
C ASN A 228 -5.14 -7.51 -53.67
N GLY A 229 -3.88 -7.54 -53.23
CA GLY A 229 -2.88 -6.50 -53.47
C GLY A 229 -1.49 -6.83 -52.90
N GLU A 230 -0.95 -8.02 -53.17
CA GLU A 230 0.48 -8.31 -52.99
C GLU A 230 1.31 -7.53 -54.02
N ARG A 231 2.40 -6.86 -53.60
CA ARG A 231 3.67 -6.88 -54.33
C ARG A 231 4.85 -6.96 -53.39
N SER A 232 5.66 -7.97 -53.69
CA SER A 232 6.87 -8.43 -53.04
C SER A 232 8.12 -7.82 -53.70
N LEU A 233 9.27 -8.26 -53.20
CA LEU A 233 10.66 -8.15 -53.66
C LEU A 233 11.49 -7.06 -52.96
N ALA A 234 12.74 -7.28 -52.53
CA ALA A 234 13.58 -8.47 -52.33
C ALA A 234 14.92 -7.94 -51.75
N GLY A 235 15.61 -8.67 -50.85
CA GLY A 235 16.96 -8.24 -50.44
C GLY A 235 17.68 -9.07 -49.36
N ARG A 236 18.00 -10.32 -49.69
CA ARG A 236 18.98 -11.25 -49.07
C ARG A 236 20.05 -10.69 -48.09
N ARG A 237 20.29 -11.44 -47.00
CA ARG A 237 21.53 -12.21 -46.66
C ARG A 237 21.32 -12.99 -45.33
N ARG A 238 21.18 -14.33 -45.37
CA ARG A 238 22.17 -15.38 -45.04
C ARG A 238 22.86 -15.22 -43.67
N GLY A 239 22.46 -16.09 -42.74
CA GLY A 239 23.21 -16.48 -41.54
C GLY A 239 22.48 -17.64 -40.86
N GLY A 240 22.98 -18.86 -41.02
CA GLY A 240 22.36 -20.07 -40.50
C GLY A 240 22.68 -20.29 -39.03
N HIS A 241 21.65 -20.63 -38.26
CA HIS A 241 21.79 -21.26 -36.95
C HIS A 241 20.88 -22.49 -36.89
N PRO A 242 21.34 -23.61 -36.29
CA PRO A 242 20.58 -24.85 -36.21
C PRO A 242 19.35 -24.69 -35.30
N PRO A 243 18.30 -25.51 -35.50
CA PRO A 243 17.09 -25.45 -34.69
C PRO A 243 17.39 -25.97 -33.27
N VAL A 244 17.44 -25.06 -32.31
CA VAL A 244 17.43 -25.39 -30.89
C VAL A 244 16.05 -26.00 -30.57
N PRO A 245 15.98 -27.15 -29.87
CA PRO A 245 14.71 -27.83 -29.64
C PRO A 245 13.76 -26.94 -28.81
N ARG A 246 12.59 -26.65 -29.40
CA ARG A 246 11.44 -26.03 -28.74
C ARG A 246 10.90 -26.96 -27.66
N ARG A 247 11.49 -26.91 -26.48
CA ARG A 247 10.94 -27.45 -25.22
C ARG A 247 11.26 -26.51 -24.08
N LEU A 248 10.79 -25.25 -24.16
CA LEU A 248 10.79 -24.30 -23.03
C LEU A 248 9.93 -23.07 -23.37
N ALA A 249 8.65 -23.29 -23.71
CA ALA A 249 7.72 -22.22 -24.06
C ALA A 249 6.37 -22.34 -23.33
N LEU A 250 6.34 -23.02 -22.17
CA LEU A 250 5.08 -23.27 -21.46
C LEU A 250 5.34 -23.44 -19.96
N VAL A 251 5.91 -22.41 -19.32
CA VAL A 251 5.86 -22.25 -17.84
C VAL A 251 5.54 -20.79 -17.43
N LEU A 252 5.65 -19.80 -18.34
CA LEU A 252 5.46 -18.38 -18.00
C LEU A 252 3.99 -17.90 -18.02
N ALA A 253 3.03 -18.78 -17.73
CA ALA A 253 1.60 -18.44 -17.64
C ALA A 253 0.90 -19.09 -16.42
N GLY A 254 1.67 -19.49 -15.40
CA GLY A 254 1.13 -19.82 -14.07
C GLY A 254 1.24 -18.59 -13.17
N GLY A 255 0.11 -18.13 -12.63
CA GLY A 255 0.00 -16.93 -11.80
C GLY A 255 0.58 -17.11 -10.41
N LEU A 256 1.85 -17.48 -10.30
CA LEU A 256 2.42 -17.83 -8.99
C LEU A 256 2.76 -16.56 -8.19
N LEU A 257 1.93 -16.24 -7.21
CA LEU A 257 2.12 -15.16 -6.23
C LEU A 257 3.36 -15.49 -5.37
N VAL A 258 4.43 -14.69 -5.47
CA VAL A 258 5.75 -14.99 -4.87
C VAL A 258 6.10 -13.94 -3.81
N LEU A 259 6.26 -14.38 -2.57
CA LEU A 259 5.85 -13.62 -1.39
C LEU A 259 6.97 -12.87 -0.50
N ALA A 260 7.83 -11.91 -0.93
CA ALA A 260 8.81 -11.09 -0.08
C ALA A 260 8.37 -9.92 0.84
N GLY A 261 8.98 -9.84 2.03
CA GLY A 261 9.30 -8.57 2.70
C GLY A 261 10.81 -8.32 2.66
N GLY A 262 11.22 -7.05 2.50
CA GLY A 262 12.62 -6.62 2.49
C GLY A 262 13.16 -6.23 3.87
N ALA A 263 14.43 -6.56 4.11
CA ALA A 263 15.27 -5.99 5.17
C ALA A 263 16.42 -5.18 4.54
N THR A 264 16.57 -3.94 4.98
CA THR A 264 17.64 -3.02 4.58
C THR A 264 18.91 -3.28 5.40
N ALA A 265 19.94 -3.86 4.77
CA ALA A 265 21.30 -3.88 5.32
C ALA A 265 22.16 -2.80 4.65
N LEU A 266 22.55 -1.81 5.45
CA LEU A 266 23.55 -0.80 5.10
C LEU A 266 24.93 -1.49 4.97
N ALA A 267 25.41 -1.65 3.74
CA ALA A 267 26.81 -1.96 3.49
C ALA A 267 27.66 -0.70 3.74
N MET A 268 28.22 -0.58 4.94
CA MET A 268 29.31 0.35 5.19
C MET A 268 30.58 -0.19 4.50
N GLY A 269 31.00 0.51 3.45
CA GLY A 269 32.32 0.34 2.86
C GLY A 269 33.39 0.73 3.88
N SER A 270 34.23 -0.23 4.27
CA SER A 270 35.51 0.07 4.90
C SER A 270 36.56 0.14 3.79
N GLU A 271 37.06 1.36 3.56
CA GLU A 271 38.20 1.59 2.70
C GLU A 271 39.44 0.92 3.32
N HIS A 272 39.92 -0.15 2.69
CA HIS A 272 41.28 -0.63 2.91
C HIS A 272 42.26 0.31 2.20
N ARG A 273 42.93 1.17 2.98
CA ARG A 273 44.17 1.83 2.56
C ARG A 273 45.31 1.40 3.47
N ALA A 274 46.31 0.80 2.84
CA ALA A 274 47.55 0.30 3.42
C ALA A 274 48.53 1.42 3.82
N ALA A 275 49.26 1.20 4.91
CA ALA A 275 50.68 1.57 5.17
C ALA A 275 51.05 0.97 6.55
N GLU A 276 51.98 0.00 6.65
CA GLU A 276 53.41 0.20 6.99
C GLU A 276 53.60 0.45 8.52
N ALA A 277 54.39 -0.26 9.36
CA ALA A 277 55.53 -1.17 9.24
C ALA A 277 55.68 -1.97 10.60
N PRO A 278 56.67 -2.89 10.74
CA PRO A 278 56.69 -3.95 11.75
C PRO A 278 57.56 -3.67 12.99
N HIS A 279 57.31 -4.34 14.12
CA HIS A 279 58.37 -4.84 15.01
C HIS A 279 57.92 -5.96 15.97
N PRO A 280 58.84 -6.86 16.39
CA PRO A 280 58.56 -8.13 17.05
C PRO A 280 58.72 -8.05 18.58
N GLY A 281 58.04 -8.94 19.31
CA GLY A 281 58.19 -9.11 20.75
C GLY A 281 57.82 -10.52 21.22
N THR A 282 58.84 -11.38 21.31
CA THR A 282 58.89 -12.67 22.01
C THR A 282 58.73 -12.55 23.53
N ALA A 283 58.01 -13.49 24.16
CA ALA A 283 58.32 -14.19 25.44
C ALA A 283 57.06 -14.95 25.94
N THR A 284 56.96 -16.28 25.87
CA THR A 284 57.43 -17.33 26.82
C THR A 284 56.78 -17.34 28.22
N GLY A 285 56.24 -18.52 28.58
CA GLY A 285 55.88 -18.98 29.95
C GLY A 285 54.49 -19.63 29.94
N ALA A 286 54.31 -20.96 29.94
CA ALA A 286 54.60 -21.93 31.01
C ALA A 286 54.13 -21.39 32.38
N ASP A 287 53.33 -22.07 33.21
CA ASP A 287 53.33 -23.49 33.50
C ASP A 287 52.16 -23.85 34.45
N HIS A 288 51.86 -25.15 34.49
CA HIS A 288 51.28 -26.03 35.52
C HIS A 288 50.29 -25.57 36.62
N GLY A 289 49.33 -26.47 36.92
CA GLY A 289 48.64 -26.46 38.21
C GLY A 289 47.46 -27.42 38.41
N THR A 290 47.65 -28.72 38.19
CA THR A 290 46.73 -29.81 38.59
C THR A 290 46.74 -30.00 40.12
N GLY A 291 45.59 -30.29 40.76
CA GLY A 291 45.59 -30.83 42.13
C GLY A 291 44.25 -30.80 42.88
N PRO A 292 43.62 -31.97 43.14
CA PRO A 292 42.34 -32.10 43.84
C PRO A 292 42.52 -32.45 45.33
N GLY A 293 41.50 -32.23 46.16
CA GLY A 293 41.53 -32.69 47.56
C GLY A 293 40.26 -32.40 48.34
N ALA A 294 39.49 -33.45 48.58
CA ALA A 294 38.30 -33.47 49.43
C ALA A 294 38.65 -33.24 50.91
N THR A 295 37.70 -32.69 51.70
CA THR A 295 37.23 -33.32 52.94
C THR A 295 35.96 -32.63 53.44
N ARG A 296 35.12 -33.51 53.99
CA ARG A 296 33.80 -33.33 54.54
C ARG A 296 33.96 -33.22 56.06
N GLU A 297 33.40 -32.21 56.71
CA GLU A 297 32.71 -32.44 57.99
C GLU A 297 31.77 -31.31 58.42
N THR A 298 30.64 -31.79 58.87
CA THR A 298 29.44 -31.21 59.49
C THR A 298 29.66 -30.16 60.57
N ARG A 299 28.84 -29.10 60.53
CA ARG A 299 28.22 -28.56 61.75
C ARG A 299 26.86 -27.92 61.44
N SER A 300 25.84 -28.42 62.12
CA SER A 300 24.46 -27.93 62.12
C SER A 300 24.35 -26.52 62.72
N GLY A 301 23.52 -25.68 62.11
CA GLY A 301 23.14 -24.37 62.64
C GLY A 301 21.96 -23.80 61.88
N THR A 302 20.76 -23.97 62.45
CA THR A 302 19.47 -23.45 62.03
C THR A 302 19.47 -21.95 61.74
N SER A 303 19.00 -21.53 60.56
CA SER A 303 18.10 -20.37 60.42
C SER A 303 17.46 -20.33 59.03
N ALA A 304 16.18 -19.98 58.99
CA ALA A 304 15.28 -20.01 57.85
C ALA A 304 15.64 -18.98 56.77
N GLY A 305 15.58 -19.41 55.51
CA GLY A 305 15.53 -18.55 54.33
C GLY A 305 14.85 -19.32 53.20
N PRO A 306 13.73 -18.83 52.62
CA PRO A 306 12.99 -19.57 51.63
C PRO A 306 13.86 -19.78 50.38
N ARG A 307 13.95 -21.05 49.97
CA ARG A 307 14.48 -21.46 48.68
C ARG A 307 13.64 -20.79 47.59
N GLY A 308 14.15 -19.70 47.04
CA GLY A 308 13.80 -19.27 45.69
C GLY A 308 14.35 -20.32 44.74
N ALA A 309 13.53 -21.34 44.45
CA ALA A 309 13.71 -22.14 43.25
C ALA A 309 13.67 -21.16 42.09
N VAL A 310 14.84 -20.87 41.52
CA VAL A 310 14.91 -20.23 40.21
C VAL A 310 14.21 -21.20 39.26
N PRO A 311 13.07 -20.85 38.64
CA PRO A 311 12.52 -21.68 37.61
C PRO A 311 13.58 -21.71 36.50
N ARG A 312 14.18 -22.88 36.28
CA ARG A 312 14.77 -23.17 34.98
C ARG A 312 13.60 -23.14 34.02
N SER A 313 13.53 -22.12 33.19
CA SER A 313 12.71 -22.14 31.99
C SER A 313 13.24 -23.29 31.14
N ASP A 314 12.60 -24.46 31.23
CA ASP A 314 12.68 -25.45 30.16
C ASP A 314 12.17 -24.77 28.88
N PRO A 315 12.91 -24.78 27.76
CA PRO A 315 12.40 -24.38 26.45
C PRO A 315 11.54 -25.51 25.86
N ALA A 316 10.62 -26.04 26.66
CA ALA A 316 9.69 -27.08 26.25
C ALA A 316 8.37 -26.43 25.84
N GLY A 317 8.18 -26.31 24.53
CA GLY A 317 6.87 -26.24 23.88
C GLY A 317 6.00 -25.07 24.31
N VAL A 318 6.34 -23.86 23.86
CA VAL A 318 5.27 -22.90 23.56
C VAL A 318 4.52 -23.53 22.39
N GLU A 319 3.37 -24.14 22.65
CA GLU A 319 2.46 -24.57 21.60
C GLU A 319 2.24 -23.36 20.68
N ALA A 320 2.75 -23.44 19.45
CA ALA A 320 2.65 -22.37 18.48
C ALA A 320 1.18 -22.21 18.09
N SER A 321 0.45 -21.38 18.82
CA SER A 321 -0.94 -21.06 18.55
C SER A 321 -1.01 -19.88 17.58
N ILE A 322 -1.92 -19.97 16.60
CA ILE A 322 -2.14 -18.89 15.62
C ILE A 322 -2.96 -17.79 16.30
N THR A 323 -2.28 -16.89 17.01
CA THR A 323 -2.92 -15.83 17.82
C THR A 323 -3.41 -14.67 16.95
N ASP A 324 -2.60 -14.22 16.01
CA ASP A 324 -2.97 -13.24 14.98
C ASP A 324 -2.80 -13.88 13.59
N PRO A 325 -3.91 -14.27 12.92
CA PRO A 325 -3.86 -14.91 11.61
C PRO A 325 -3.16 -14.05 10.55
N ARG A 326 -3.22 -12.72 10.65
CA ARG A 326 -2.62 -11.81 9.65
C ARG A 326 -1.12 -11.74 9.83
N GLU A 327 -0.65 -11.54 11.06
CA GLU A 327 0.77 -11.52 11.37
C GLU A 327 1.42 -12.86 11.01
N PHE A 328 0.77 -13.96 11.40
CA PHE A 328 1.21 -15.31 11.07
C PHE A 328 1.27 -15.58 9.56
N ALA A 329 0.23 -15.17 8.81
CA ALA A 329 0.25 -15.30 7.35
C ALA A 329 1.33 -14.44 6.69
N GLN A 330 1.63 -13.25 7.22
CA GLN A 330 2.71 -12.39 6.73
C GLN A 330 4.08 -13.02 6.98
N GLU A 331 4.27 -13.67 8.14
CA GLU A 331 5.49 -14.40 8.47
C GLU A 331 5.72 -15.56 7.49
N LEU A 332 4.71 -16.42 7.29
CA LEU A 332 4.76 -17.52 6.32
C LEU A 332 5.05 -17.01 4.90
N ALA A 333 4.39 -15.93 4.48
CA ALA A 333 4.63 -15.28 3.20
C ALA A 333 6.11 -14.90 3.06
N THR A 334 6.63 -14.14 4.02
CA THR A 334 7.99 -13.60 4.03
C THR A 334 9.04 -14.72 3.99
N MET A 335 8.90 -15.75 4.84
CA MET A 335 9.78 -16.91 4.85
C MET A 335 9.79 -17.62 3.48
N ARG A 336 8.60 -17.89 2.92
CA ARG A 336 8.45 -18.58 1.64
C ARG A 336 9.18 -17.85 0.51
N HIS A 337 9.14 -16.53 0.46
CA HIS A 337 9.89 -15.82 -0.57
C HIS A 337 11.37 -15.67 -0.31
N GLY A 338 11.77 -15.47 0.95
CA GLY A 338 13.17 -15.56 1.31
C GLY A 338 13.76 -16.83 0.73
N TYR A 339 13.08 -17.96 0.94
CA TYR A 339 13.42 -19.24 0.34
C TYR A 339 13.45 -19.20 -1.19
N VAL A 340 12.33 -18.87 -1.86
CA VAL A 340 12.26 -19.02 -3.32
C VAL A 340 13.12 -18.02 -4.11
N THR A 341 13.57 -16.93 -3.50
CA THR A 341 14.49 -15.96 -4.13
C THR A 341 15.95 -16.14 -3.70
N GLY A 342 16.23 -17.11 -2.84
CA GLY A 342 17.58 -17.38 -2.33
C GLY A 342 18.07 -16.40 -1.27
N ALA A 343 17.23 -15.49 -0.77
CA ALA A 343 17.56 -14.61 0.35
C ALA A 343 17.48 -15.31 1.72
N GLY A 344 16.82 -16.47 1.79
CA GLY A 344 16.67 -17.31 2.97
C GLY A 344 16.91 -18.80 2.66
N GLU A 345 17.32 -19.55 3.68
CA GLU A 345 17.59 -20.98 3.57
C GLU A 345 16.40 -21.86 3.95
N GLU A 346 15.48 -21.34 4.79
CA GLU A 346 14.35 -22.10 5.32
C GLU A 346 13.05 -21.82 4.55
N SER A 347 12.34 -22.88 4.15
CA SER A 347 11.02 -22.79 3.54
C SER A 347 9.91 -22.81 4.60
N ALA A 348 8.86 -22.01 4.37
CA ALA A 348 7.62 -22.05 5.13
C ALA A 348 6.73 -23.26 4.78
N ALA A 349 7.03 -23.97 3.70
CA ALA A 349 6.29 -25.14 3.28
C ALA A 349 6.65 -26.37 4.13
N LEU A 350 5.67 -27.25 4.31
CA LEU A 350 5.88 -28.54 4.96
C LEU A 350 6.74 -29.43 4.05
N PRO A 351 7.85 -30.01 4.53
CA PRO A 351 8.69 -30.89 3.72
C PRO A 351 7.90 -32.03 3.05
N GLY A 352 8.11 -32.23 1.75
CA GLY A 352 7.42 -33.27 0.96
C GLY A 352 5.96 -32.95 0.59
N SER A 353 5.49 -31.73 0.86
CA SER A 353 4.16 -31.27 0.48
C SER A 353 4.12 -30.66 -0.93
N PRO A 354 2.94 -30.54 -1.56
CA PRO A 354 2.79 -29.82 -2.82
C PRO A 354 3.30 -28.37 -2.79
N ALA A 355 3.16 -27.69 -1.65
CA ALA A 355 3.70 -26.34 -1.49
C ALA A 355 5.23 -26.32 -1.51
N ALA A 356 5.90 -27.35 -0.96
CA ALA A 356 7.36 -27.46 -1.01
C ALA A 356 7.85 -27.72 -2.43
N ASP A 357 7.18 -28.61 -3.19
CA ASP A 357 7.51 -28.86 -4.60
C ASP A 357 7.40 -27.59 -5.45
N GLN A 358 6.37 -26.76 -5.19
CA GLN A 358 6.22 -25.46 -5.84
C GLN A 358 7.36 -24.51 -5.48
N ASP A 359 7.75 -24.48 -4.21
CA ASP A 359 8.83 -23.59 -3.75
C ASP A 359 10.16 -23.95 -4.38
N ASP A 360 10.49 -25.24 -4.42
CA ASP A 360 11.72 -25.73 -5.05
C ASP A 360 11.73 -25.43 -6.55
N GLN A 361 10.60 -25.62 -7.24
CA GLN A 361 10.49 -25.27 -8.65
C GLN A 361 10.74 -23.78 -8.92
N VAL A 362 10.24 -22.89 -8.06
CA VAL A 362 10.43 -21.44 -8.20
C VAL A 362 11.86 -21.05 -7.83
N ARG A 363 12.41 -21.64 -6.78
CA ARG A 363 13.79 -21.44 -6.36
C ARG A 363 14.76 -21.83 -7.47
N ASP A 364 14.54 -22.97 -8.10
CA ASP A 364 15.33 -23.41 -9.26
C ASP A 364 15.22 -22.43 -10.43
N ALA A 365 14.03 -21.86 -10.66
CA ALA A 365 13.83 -20.85 -11.71
C ALA A 365 14.56 -19.52 -11.40
N TYR A 366 14.82 -19.22 -10.13
CA TYR A 366 15.55 -18.02 -9.68
C TYR A 366 17.00 -18.28 -9.23
N ALA A 367 17.54 -19.50 -9.35
CA ALA A 367 18.82 -19.90 -8.76
C ALA A 367 20.00 -18.96 -9.09
N ASP A 368 20.03 -18.41 -10.30
CA ASP A 368 21.07 -17.47 -10.76
C ASP A 368 20.54 -16.03 -10.98
N ALA A 369 19.31 -15.75 -10.55
CA ALA A 369 18.67 -14.45 -10.74
C ALA A 369 18.81 -13.55 -9.50
N GLN A 370 19.02 -12.26 -9.72
CA GLN A 370 18.87 -11.26 -8.66
C GLN A 370 17.45 -10.70 -8.70
N VAL A 371 16.68 -10.93 -7.64
CA VAL A 371 15.32 -10.40 -7.50
C VAL A 371 15.37 -9.15 -6.61
N ALA A 372 14.79 -8.05 -7.09
CA ALA A 372 14.63 -6.82 -6.35
C ALA A 372 13.18 -6.33 -6.48
N GLY A 373 12.68 -5.62 -5.47
CA GLY A 373 11.32 -5.09 -5.45
C GLY A 373 10.63 -5.37 -4.13
N GLU A 374 9.37 -4.99 -4.07
CA GLU A 374 8.49 -5.34 -2.96
C GLU A 374 7.98 -6.76 -3.23
N GLY A 375 8.08 -7.66 -2.26
CA GLY A 375 7.22 -8.83 -2.34
C GLY A 375 5.83 -8.47 -1.84
N PRO A 376 5.13 -9.36 -1.14
CA PRO A 376 3.76 -9.26 -0.91
C PRO A 376 3.54 -8.67 0.45
N GLN A 377 2.30 -8.30 0.52
CA GLN A 377 1.74 -7.76 1.70
C GLN A 377 0.45 -8.52 1.92
N VAL A 378 0.39 -9.19 3.06
CA VAL A 378 -0.84 -9.75 3.58
C VAL A 378 -1.69 -8.58 4.08
N THR A 379 -2.70 -8.25 3.28
CA THR A 379 -3.65 -7.18 3.56
C THR A 379 -4.76 -7.65 4.49
N GLY A 380 -5.02 -8.96 4.55
CA GLY A 380 -5.93 -9.58 5.52
C GLY A 380 -5.73 -11.08 5.61
N ALA A 381 -6.10 -11.67 6.75
CA ALA A 381 -6.16 -13.11 6.91
C ALA A 381 -7.25 -13.49 7.90
N VAL A 382 -7.91 -14.61 7.64
CA VAL A 382 -8.97 -15.17 8.49
C VAL A 382 -8.67 -16.65 8.69
N LEU A 383 -8.58 -17.08 9.95
CA LEU A 383 -8.52 -18.49 10.32
C LEU A 383 -9.92 -19.10 10.14
N GLU A 384 -10.08 -19.97 9.15
CA GLU A 384 -11.37 -20.59 8.82
C GLU A 384 -11.66 -21.82 9.66
N LYS A 385 -10.62 -22.64 9.89
CA LYS A 385 -10.69 -23.88 10.66
C LYS A 385 -9.35 -24.10 11.34
N ILE A 386 -9.38 -24.59 12.57
CA ILE A 386 -8.23 -25.15 13.27
C ILE A 386 -8.67 -26.45 13.94
N ASP A 387 -7.84 -27.48 13.81
CA ASP A 387 -7.97 -28.76 14.47
C ASP A 387 -6.65 -29.04 15.18
N ASP A 388 -6.59 -28.69 16.46
CA ASP A 388 -5.36 -28.80 17.26
C ASP A 388 -5.00 -30.28 17.54
N GLU A 389 -5.97 -31.19 17.54
CA GLU A 389 -5.74 -32.62 17.73
C GLU A 389 -5.13 -33.26 16.49
N GLU A 390 -5.65 -32.91 15.30
CA GLU A 390 -5.10 -33.37 14.02
C GLU A 390 -3.87 -32.57 13.60
N GLY A 391 -3.58 -31.43 14.26
CA GLY A 391 -2.50 -30.54 13.87
C GLY A 391 -2.71 -29.93 12.49
N THR A 392 -3.96 -29.63 12.12
CA THR A 392 -4.31 -29.02 10.82
C THR A 392 -5.00 -27.66 11.00
N ALA A 393 -4.77 -26.74 10.07
CA ALA A 393 -5.46 -25.45 10.07
C ALA A 393 -5.68 -24.95 8.64
N ARG A 394 -6.67 -24.09 8.47
CA ARG A 394 -6.99 -23.47 7.18
C ARG A 394 -7.09 -21.96 7.34
N LEU A 395 -6.29 -21.23 6.58
CA LEU A 395 -6.33 -19.78 6.52
C LEU A 395 -6.80 -19.32 5.15
N ARG A 396 -7.68 -18.32 5.14
CA ARG A 396 -7.99 -17.51 3.96
C ARG A 396 -7.19 -16.22 4.05
N VAL A 397 -6.35 -15.95 3.06
CA VAL A 397 -5.37 -14.87 3.06
C VAL A 397 -5.61 -13.98 1.85
N SER A 398 -5.73 -12.68 2.09
CA SER A 398 -5.71 -11.65 1.05
C SER A 398 -4.30 -11.10 0.95
N SER A 399 -3.65 -11.29 -0.20
CA SER A 399 -2.28 -10.83 -0.44
C SER A 399 -2.18 -10.07 -1.74
N GLU A 400 -1.43 -8.97 -1.74
CA GLU A 400 -1.02 -8.26 -2.94
C GLU A 400 0.49 -8.36 -3.11
N GLN A 401 1.01 -8.09 -4.29
CA GLN A 401 2.45 -8.14 -4.55
C GLN A 401 2.87 -6.94 -5.40
N GLY A 402 3.91 -6.23 -4.96
CA GLY A 402 4.46 -5.11 -5.71
C GLY A 402 5.20 -5.52 -6.99
N GLU A 403 5.75 -4.53 -7.69
CA GLU A 403 6.58 -4.78 -8.88
C GLU A 403 7.87 -5.51 -8.48
N LEU A 404 8.20 -6.59 -9.19
CA LEU A 404 9.50 -7.26 -9.09
C LEU A 404 10.35 -6.99 -10.32
N ARG A 405 11.64 -6.76 -10.09
CA ARG A 405 12.69 -6.66 -11.09
C ARG A 405 13.61 -7.85 -10.93
N VAL A 406 13.61 -8.72 -11.92
CA VAL A 406 14.41 -9.93 -11.96
C VAL A 406 15.54 -9.71 -12.95
N ARG A 407 16.77 -9.59 -12.45
CA ARG A 407 17.97 -9.54 -13.29
C ARG A 407 18.51 -10.94 -13.46
N MET A 408 18.46 -11.43 -14.70
CA MET A 408 18.99 -12.76 -15.08
C MET A 408 20.53 -12.71 -15.26
N PRO A 409 21.23 -13.85 -15.32
CA PRO A 409 22.69 -13.92 -15.51
C PRO A 409 23.21 -13.26 -16.77
N ASP A 410 22.38 -13.19 -17.82
CA ASP A 410 22.70 -12.51 -19.08
C ASP A 410 22.64 -10.96 -18.95
N GLY A 411 22.34 -10.45 -17.76
CA GLY A 411 22.19 -9.03 -17.46
C GLY A 411 20.83 -8.45 -17.84
N VAL A 412 19.94 -9.24 -18.47
CA VAL A 412 18.60 -8.79 -18.85
C VAL A 412 17.74 -8.63 -17.60
N VAL A 413 17.18 -7.43 -17.44
CA VAL A 413 16.21 -7.14 -16.39
C VAL A 413 14.80 -7.37 -16.94
N ARG A 414 14.08 -8.30 -16.31
CA ARG A 414 12.65 -8.54 -16.55
C ARG A 414 11.86 -7.90 -15.45
N VAL A 415 10.84 -7.12 -15.82
CA VAL A 415 9.91 -6.51 -14.89
C VAL A 415 8.66 -7.37 -14.83
N ARG A 416 8.34 -7.86 -13.63
CA ARG A 416 7.05 -8.46 -13.33
C ARG A 416 6.18 -7.36 -12.72
N ALA A 417 5.11 -7.02 -13.43
CA ALA A 417 4.17 -6.00 -12.97
C ALA A 417 3.57 -6.40 -11.61
N ALA A 418 3.22 -5.39 -10.81
CA ALA A 418 2.52 -5.59 -9.55
C ALA A 418 1.26 -6.43 -9.75
N HIS A 419 1.03 -7.35 -8.83
CA HIS A 419 -0.18 -8.16 -8.78
C HIS A 419 -1.14 -7.55 -7.76
N PRO A 420 -2.38 -7.21 -8.18
CA PRO A 420 -3.37 -6.68 -7.25
C PRO A 420 -3.70 -7.72 -6.17
N ALA A 421 -4.30 -7.25 -5.08
CA ALA A 421 -4.79 -8.10 -4.01
C ALA A 421 -5.62 -9.27 -4.53
N ALA A 422 -5.20 -10.48 -4.18
CA ALA A 422 -5.85 -11.73 -4.49
C ALA A 422 -6.10 -12.52 -3.20
N GLU A 423 -7.21 -13.25 -3.16
CA GLU A 423 -7.57 -14.15 -2.06
C GLU A 423 -7.04 -15.55 -2.39
N ILE A 424 -6.27 -16.12 -1.47
CA ILE A 424 -5.76 -17.49 -1.50
C ILE A 424 -6.14 -18.22 -0.21
N ARG A 425 -6.22 -19.54 -0.28
CA ARG A 425 -6.41 -20.43 0.86
C ARG A 425 -5.11 -21.17 1.11
N LEU A 426 -4.66 -21.17 2.36
CA LEU A 426 -3.54 -21.96 2.84
C LEU A 426 -4.11 -23.12 3.67
N GLU A 427 -3.79 -24.35 3.28
CA GLU A 427 -3.93 -25.51 4.15
C GLU A 427 -2.61 -25.70 4.89
N LEU A 428 -2.67 -25.73 6.23
CA LEU A 428 -1.54 -25.80 7.12
C LEU A 428 -1.54 -27.11 7.88
N GLU A 429 -0.34 -27.58 8.19
CA GLU A 429 -0.11 -28.76 9.03
C GLU A 429 1.03 -28.47 10.00
N ARG A 430 0.94 -29.02 11.19
CA ARG A 430 1.98 -28.90 12.21
C ARG A 430 3.12 -29.87 11.88
N GLY A 431 4.32 -29.34 11.66
CA GLY A 431 5.52 -30.12 11.40
C GLY A 431 6.03 -30.86 12.63
N ASP A 432 7.05 -31.70 12.44
CA ASP A 432 7.70 -32.47 13.51
C ASP A 432 8.33 -31.58 14.60
N ASP A 433 8.68 -30.35 14.24
CA ASP A 433 9.19 -29.30 15.12
C ASP A 433 8.10 -28.57 15.92
N GLY A 434 6.82 -28.93 15.69
CA GLY A 434 5.67 -28.30 16.30
C GLY A 434 5.26 -26.98 15.63
N ALA A 435 5.94 -26.55 14.57
CA ALA A 435 5.62 -25.31 13.86
C ALA A 435 4.53 -25.54 12.80
N TRP A 436 3.65 -24.56 12.62
CA TRP A 436 2.67 -24.58 11.53
C TRP A 436 3.38 -24.29 10.20
N ARG A 437 3.26 -25.21 9.23
CA ARG A 437 3.86 -25.08 7.90
C ARG A 437 2.80 -25.20 6.80
N VAL A 438 3.06 -24.61 5.64
CA VAL A 438 2.14 -24.61 4.50
C VAL A 438 2.20 -25.97 3.80
N ARG A 439 1.09 -26.70 3.77
CA ARG A 439 0.97 -27.95 3.03
C ARG A 439 0.53 -27.70 1.58
N GLU A 440 -0.46 -26.84 1.38
CA GLU A 440 -1.08 -26.58 0.08
C GLU A 440 -1.61 -25.14 -0.03
N VAL A 441 -1.67 -24.62 -1.26
CA VAL A 441 -2.20 -23.28 -1.58
C VAL A 441 -3.19 -23.37 -2.74
N ASP A 442 -4.34 -22.69 -2.61
CA ASP A 442 -5.40 -22.65 -3.62
C ASP A 442 -6.08 -21.26 -3.69
N PRO A 443 -6.25 -20.62 -4.87
CA PRO A 443 -5.67 -20.99 -6.15
C PRO A 443 -4.16 -20.74 -6.20
N VAL A 444 -3.49 -21.45 -7.12
CA VAL A 444 -2.03 -21.39 -7.38
C VAL A 444 -1.66 -20.30 -8.37
#